data_AF-A0A848HTU2-F1
#
_entry.id   AF-A0A848HTU2-F1
#
_cell.length_a   1.000
_cell.length_b   1.000
_cell.length_c   1.000
_cell.angle_alpha   90.00
_cell.angle_beta   90.00
_cell.angle_gamma   90.00
#
_symmetry.space_group_name_H-M   'P 1'
#
loop_
_entity.id
_entity.type
_entity.pdbx_description
1 polymer ?
#
loop_
_entity_poly.entity_id
_entity_poly.type
_entity_poly.pdbx_seq_one_letter_code
_entity_poly.pdbx_strand_id
1 'polypeptide(L)'
;MSAVSLHPHVVRGILRMRYGTMGKFSQSHGLNEYQLRDFLRGRSSTAKEVVAQELGIDPDQLTISTDSTNVEFHSRRSKRSHRQNAEAR
;
A
#
# COMPACT_ATOMS: atom_id res chain seq x y z
N MET A 1 12.14 -9.52 14.05
CA MET A 1 11.79 -8.81 12.80
C MET A 1 10.27 -8.66 12.77
N SER A 2 9.76 -7.45 12.59
CA SER A 2 8.33 -7.14 12.76
C SER A 2 7.58 -7.36 11.45
N ALA A 3 6.56 -8.21 11.45
CA ALA A 3 5.68 -8.39 10.31
C ALA A 3 4.91 -7.10 10.02
N VAL A 4 4.86 -6.68 8.75
CA VAL A 4 4.17 -5.47 8.30
C VAL A 4 2.86 -5.88 7.64
N SER A 5 1.75 -5.65 8.34
CA SER A 5 0.41 -5.97 7.84
C SER A 5 -0.23 -4.74 7.19
N LEU A 6 -0.22 -4.66 5.86
CA LEU A 6 -0.78 -3.53 5.12
C LEU A 6 -2.24 -3.76 4.72
N HIS A 7 -3.04 -2.71 4.84
CA HIS A 7 -4.38 -2.70 4.25
C HIS A 7 -4.28 -2.67 2.72
N PRO A 8 -5.07 -3.47 1.98
CA PRO A 8 -5.08 -3.41 0.52
C PRO A 8 -5.42 -2.04 -0.10
N HIS A 9 -6.16 -1.17 0.59
CA HIS A 9 -6.43 0.19 0.11
C HIS A 9 -5.19 1.08 0.17
N VAL A 10 -4.33 0.90 1.18
CA VAL A 10 -3.05 1.61 1.31
C VAL A 10 -2.11 1.21 0.18
N VAL A 11 -1.98 -0.10 -0.07
CA VAL A 11 -1.16 -0.62 -1.18
C VAL A 11 -1.66 -0.08 -2.52
N ARG A 12 -2.97 -0.10 -2.78
CA ARG A 12 -3.56 0.51 -3.99
C ARG A 12 -3.24 2.00 -4.10
N GLY A 13 -3.33 2.74 -3.00
CA GLY A 13 -3.03 4.17 -2.96
C GLY A 13 -1.58 4.45 -3.36
N ILE A 14 -0.63 3.71 -2.78
CA ILE A 14 0.81 3.88 -3.05
C ILE A 14 1.13 3.55 -4.51
N LEU A 15 0.63 2.42 -5.00
CA LEU A 15 0.84 2.01 -6.39
C LEU A 15 0.22 3.01 -7.37
N ARG A 16 -0.96 3.55 -7.08
CA ARG A 16 -1.57 4.63 -7.88
C ARG A 16 -0.77 5.93 -7.82
N MET A 17 -0.21 6.32 -6.67
CA MET A 17 0.61 7.53 -6.59
C MET A 17 1.88 7.43 -7.43
N ARG A 18 2.47 6.24 -7.57
CA ARG A 18 3.70 6.04 -8.35
C ARG A 18 3.44 5.83 -9.85
N TYR A 19 2.45 5.01 -10.20
CA TYR A 19 2.22 4.56 -11.58
C TYR A 19 0.97 5.17 -12.24
N GLY A 20 0.16 5.92 -11.48
CA GLY A 20 -1.12 6.49 -11.90
C GLY A 20 -2.27 5.48 -11.84
N THR A 21 -2.11 4.30 -12.45
CA THR A 21 -3.13 3.24 -12.45
C THR A 21 -2.56 1.88 -12.06
N MET A 22 -3.43 0.99 -11.57
CA MET A 22 -3.05 -0.39 -11.26
C MET A 22 -2.64 -1.16 -12.53
N GLY A 23 -3.33 -0.91 -13.65
CA GLY A 23 -3.00 -1.54 -14.94
C GLY A 23 -1.61 -1.14 -15.45
N LYS A 24 -1.20 0.13 -15.27
CA LYS A 24 0.16 0.56 -15.61
C LYS A 24 1.22 -0.14 -14.78
N PHE A 25 0.98 -0.31 -13.48
CA PHE A 25 1.85 -1.09 -12.62
C PHE A 25 1.94 -2.54 -13.09
N SER A 26 0.80 -3.19 -13.30
CA SER A 26 0.72 -4.56 -13.81
C SER A 26 1.50 -4.74 -15.11
N GLN A 27 1.30 -3.86 -16.10
CA GLN A 27 2.02 -3.90 -17.37
C GLN A 27 3.52 -3.65 -17.21
N SER A 28 3.91 -2.68 -16.38
CA SER A 28 5.33 -2.35 -16.15
C SER A 28 6.11 -3.49 -15.51
N HIS A 29 5.43 -4.36 -14.75
CA HIS A 29 6.03 -5.46 -14.02
C HIS A 29 5.67 -6.85 -14.59
N GLY A 30 5.06 -6.89 -15.77
CA GLY A 30 4.67 -8.15 -16.42
C GLY A 30 3.61 -8.96 -15.64
N LEU A 31 2.89 -8.33 -14.72
CA LEU A 31 1.81 -8.94 -13.96
C LEU A 31 0.50 -8.85 -14.70
N ASN A 32 -0.32 -9.89 -14.58
CA ASN A 32 -1.70 -9.84 -15.04
C ASN A 32 -2.54 -8.99 -14.07
N GLU A 33 -3.51 -8.21 -14.58
CA GLU A 33 -4.39 -7.36 -13.75
C GLU A 33 -5.16 -8.19 -12.70
N TYR A 34 -5.50 -9.43 -13.05
CA TYR A 34 -6.16 -10.37 -12.14
C TYR A 34 -5.25 -10.79 -10.98
N GLN A 35 -3.96 -11.03 -11.23
CA GLN A 35 -3.00 -11.46 -10.19
C GLN A 35 -2.82 -10.39 -9.12
N LEU A 36 -2.70 -9.13 -9.54
CA LEU A 36 -2.59 -8.00 -8.62
C LEU A 36 -3.88 -7.79 -7.82
N ARG A 37 -5.04 -7.90 -8.49
CA ARG A 37 -6.35 -7.80 -7.83
C ARG A 37 -6.56 -8.90 -6.80
N ASP A 38 -6.18 -10.13 -7.12
CA ASP A 38 -6.34 -11.28 -6.24
C ASP A 38 -5.37 -11.20 -5.06
N PHE A 39 -4.15 -10.70 -5.26
CA PHE A 39 -3.22 -10.38 -4.17
C PHE A 39 -3.78 -9.34 -3.20
N LEU A 40 -4.33 -8.24 -3.73
CA LEU A 40 -4.98 -7.21 -2.91
C LEU A 40 -6.27 -7.68 -2.22
N ARG A 41 -6.78 -8.87 -2.55
CA ARG A 41 -7.90 -9.52 -1.86
C ARG A 41 -7.44 -10.62 -0.91
N GLY A 42 -6.14 -10.85 -0.78
CA GLY A 42 -5.58 -11.96 0.00
C GLY A 42 -5.86 -13.34 -0.59
N ARG A 43 -6.25 -13.44 -1.87
CA ARG A 43 -6.57 -14.71 -2.55
C ARG A 43 -5.37 -15.36 -3.23
N SER A 44 -4.34 -14.57 -3.53
CA SER A 44 -3.13 -15.02 -4.22
C SER A 44 -1.90 -14.35 -3.65
N SER A 45 -0.76 -15.03 -3.72
CA SER A 45 0.55 -14.50 -3.32
C SER A 45 1.44 -14.18 -4.53
N THR A 46 0.94 -14.36 -5.76
CA THR A 46 1.76 -14.22 -6.98
C THR A 46 2.34 -12.83 -7.16
N ALA A 47 1.60 -11.77 -6.79
CA ALA A 47 2.09 -10.40 -6.88
C ALA A 47 2.84 -9.95 -5.61
N LYS A 48 3.03 -10.83 -4.62
CA LYS A 48 3.62 -10.46 -3.31
C LYS A 48 5.04 -9.95 -3.46
N GLU A 49 5.88 -10.68 -4.18
CA GLU A 49 7.31 -10.33 -4.36
C GLU A 49 7.47 -8.98 -5.06
N VAL A 50 6.77 -8.80 -6.18
CA VAL A 50 6.81 -7.57 -6.95
C VAL A 50 6.31 -6.37 -6.14
N VAL A 51 5.19 -6.53 -5.43
CA VAL A 51 4.64 -5.45 -4.60
C VAL A 51 5.54 -5.16 -3.41
N ALA A 52 6.14 -6.17 -2.77
CA ALA A 52 7.07 -5.99 -1.66
C ALA A 52 8.33 -5.23 -2.11
N GLN A 53 8.94 -5.64 -3.23
CA GLN A 53 10.08 -4.97 -3.83
C GLN A 53 9.80 -3.48 -4.10
N GLU A 54 8.60 -3.19 -4.62
CA GLU A 54 8.18 -1.82 -4.94
C GLU A 54 7.90 -0.97 -3.70
N LEU A 55 7.40 -1.58 -2.64
CA LEU A 55 7.23 -0.93 -1.35
C LEU A 55 8.56 -0.82 -0.58
N GLY A 56 9.62 -1.49 -1.03
CA GLY A 56 10.90 -1.58 -0.32
C GLY A 56 10.80 -2.38 0.98
N ILE A 57 9.88 -3.35 1.02
CA ILE A 57 9.62 -4.23 2.16
C ILE A 57 10.04 -5.64 1.77
N ASP A 58 10.49 -6.42 2.73
CA ASP A 58 10.76 -7.83 2.52
C ASP A 58 9.45 -8.60 2.23
N PRO A 59 9.41 -9.48 1.21
CA PRO A 59 8.19 -10.21 0.87
C PRO A 59 7.70 -11.10 2.01
N ASP A 60 8.55 -11.65 2.86
CA ASP A 60 8.11 -12.45 4.02
C ASP A 60 7.50 -11.59 5.12
N GLN A 61 7.82 -10.30 5.13
CA GLN A 61 7.25 -9.34 6.08
C GLN A 61 5.95 -8.71 5.58
N LEU A 62 5.65 -8.79 4.28
CA LEU A 62 4.44 -8.20 3.70
C LEU A 62 3.23 -9.13 3.89
N THR A 63 2.32 -8.74 4.77
CA THR A 63 1.00 -9.38 4.90
C THR A 63 -0.08 -8.42 4.43
N ILE A 64 -0.98 -8.87 3.55
CA ILE A 64 -2.16 -8.10 3.17
C ILE A 64 -3.33 -8.58 4.00
N SER A 65 -3.88 -7.70 4.83
CA SER A 65 -5.06 -8.01 5.64
C SER A 65 -6.06 -6.86 5.58
N THR A 66 -7.34 -7.20 5.36
CA THR A 66 -8.47 -6.26 5.35
C THR A 66 -8.77 -5.69 6.72
N ASP A 67 -8.37 -6.38 7.79
CA ASP A 67 -8.51 -5.96 9.17
C ASP A 67 -7.33 -5.10 9.65
N SER A 68 -6.35 -4.86 8.78
CA SER A 68 -5.21 -4.00 9.11
C SER A 68 -5.61 -2.52 9.08
N THR A 69 -5.87 -1.97 10.26
CA THR A 69 -6.15 -0.56 10.45
C THR A 69 -4.83 0.22 10.39
N ASN A 70 -4.60 0.95 9.30
CA ASN A 70 -3.53 1.94 9.13
C ASN A 70 -2.15 1.54 9.67
N VAL A 71 -1.32 0.97 8.80
CA VAL A 71 0.11 1.03 9.03
C VAL A 71 0.49 2.49 8.86
N GLU A 72 0.96 3.12 9.93
CA GLU A 72 1.70 4.37 9.87
C GLU A 72 2.88 4.15 8.93
N PHE A 73 2.67 4.42 7.64
CA PHE A 73 3.77 4.72 6.75
C PHE A 73 4.44 5.93 7.38
N HIS A 74 5.54 5.68 8.09
CA HIS A 74 6.51 6.68 8.52
C HIS A 74 7.18 7.27 7.28
N SER A 75 6.41 7.69 6.27
CA SER A 75 6.74 8.88 5.54
C SER A 75 6.99 9.93 6.61
N ARG A 76 8.21 10.46 6.67
CA ARG A 76 8.53 11.64 7.47
C ARG A 76 7.66 12.79 6.96
N ARG A 77 6.40 12.81 7.35
CA ARG A 77 5.47 13.89 7.10
C ARG A 77 5.90 14.96 8.08
N SER A 78 6.63 15.95 7.56
CA SER A 78 6.86 17.18 8.29
C SER A 78 5.52 17.64 8.86
N LYS A 79 5.48 17.79 10.19
CA LYS A 79 4.32 18.27 10.94
C LYS A 79 3.87 19.61 10.37
N ARG A 80 2.87 19.62 9.49
CA ARG A 80 2.01 20.80 9.32
C ARG A 80 0.82 20.61 10.24
N SER A 81 1.00 21.12 11.45
CA SER A 81 -0.06 21.32 12.44
C SER A 81 -1.12 22.23 11.81
N HIS A 82 -2.27 21.66 11.42
CA HIS A 82 -3.46 22.43 11.15
C HIS A 82 -4.21 22.59 12.47
N ARG A 83 -3.90 23.67 13.19
CA ARG A 83 -4.73 24.14 14.30
C ARG A 83 -6.00 24.75 13.68
N GLN A 84 -7.09 24.00 13.68
CA GLN A 84 -8.42 24.60 13.50
C GLN A 84 -8.73 25.35 14.80
N ASN A 85 -8.59 26.69 14.79
CA ASN A 85 -9.18 27.53 15.82
C ASN A 85 -10.65 27.71 15.48
N ALA A 86 -11.50 26.96 16.18
CA ALA A 86 -12.90 27.26 16.33
C ALA A 86 -13.05 28.28 17.48
N GLU A 87 -13.06 29.56 17.15
CA GLU A 87 -13.57 30.60 18.05
C GLU A 87 -14.42 31.56 17.23
N ALA A 88 -15.73 31.30 17.21
CA ALA A 88 -16.72 32.32 16.94
C ALA A 88 -17.11 32.93 18.30
N ARG A 89 -16.81 34.21 18.49
CA ARG A 89 -17.39 35.07 19.52
C ARG A 89 -18.41 35.98 18.87
#